data_AF-A0A943X9A0-F1
#
_entry.id   AF-A0A943X9A0-F1
#
_cell.length_a   1.000
_cell.length_b   1.000
_cell.length_c   1.000
_cell.angle_alpha   90.00
_cell.angle_beta   90.00
_cell.angle_gamma   90.00
#
_symmetry.space_group_name_H-M   'P 1'
#
loop_
_entity.id
_entity.type
_entity.pdbx_description
1 polymer ?
#
loop_
_entity_poly.entity_id
_entity_poly.type
_entity_poly.pdbx_seq_one_letter_code
_entity_poly.pdbx_strand_id
1 'polypeptide(L)'
;MATVVTAQTLNRYYDDYKDTEITFSKEIMRTLKMDPRQIYIKSGGLQWPCIISSTTFNIAKIIIGTKSGAYQVLSKQEPAPVSLRFSFYQPDGQLMSFFVSARVQICQPYMNSSDLAIVQLQYTQRPPDDLIQMIGNILDANGNAVKRKEDRIIINQDSMRRLGITKKEMVVTIQNVPRHCILQDLSFGGAKIVLMGLAQYLLKKEVQLQLEFEDPHEIITLSGVVVGANFIEGRKDIIVASIKFAEESVSLPYKIHINKYITSVRKSELDNKFADEVPETATPVCGVAPAAPAASAK
;
A
#
# COMPACT_ATOMS: atom_id res chain seq x y z
N MET A 1 -8.43 -12.96 -4.73
CA MET A 1 -9.58 -12.82 -3.80
C MET A 1 -9.63 -11.39 -3.29
N ALA A 2 -10.72 -10.66 -3.51
CA ALA A 2 -10.90 -9.32 -2.97
C ALA A 2 -11.12 -9.42 -1.46
N THR A 3 -10.13 -9.02 -0.66
CA THR A 3 -10.31 -8.84 0.78
C THR A 3 -11.34 -7.74 1.00
N VAL A 4 -12.50 -8.09 1.56
CA VAL A 4 -13.49 -7.11 2.02
C VAL A 4 -12.83 -6.25 3.10
N VAL A 5 -12.55 -4.99 2.77
CA VAL A 5 -12.06 -4.04 3.76
C VAL A 5 -13.22 -3.71 4.68
N THR A 6 -12.98 -3.82 5.99
CA THR A 6 -14.03 -3.55 6.98
C THR A 6 -14.37 -2.07 6.99
N ALA A 7 -15.65 -1.74 7.25
CA ALA A 7 -16.09 -0.35 7.42
C ALA A 7 -15.27 0.39 8.50
N GLN A 8 -14.81 -0.33 9.53
CA GLN A 8 -13.92 0.21 10.56
C GLN A 8 -12.58 0.67 10.00
N THR A 9 -11.96 -0.11 9.10
CA THR A 9 -10.70 0.27 8.44
C THR A 9 -10.88 1.48 7.54
N LEU A 10 -11.99 1.55 6.80
CA LEU A 10 -12.31 2.69 5.94
C LEU A 10 -12.52 3.97 6.74
N ASN A 11 -13.22 3.89 7.88
CA ASN A 11 -13.40 5.02 8.78
C ASN A 11 -12.07 5.48 9.36
N ARG A 12 -11.23 4.55 9.83
CA ARG A 12 -9.87 4.87 10.30
C ARG A 12 -9.06 5.60 9.22
N TYR A 13 -9.02 5.07 7.99
CA TYR A 13 -8.30 5.73 6.91
C TYR A 13 -8.83 7.13 6.63
N TYR A 14 -10.15 7.29 6.59
CA TYR A 14 -10.75 8.60 6.39
C TYR A 14 -10.35 9.57 7.52
N ASP A 15 -10.53 9.17 8.78
CA ASP A 15 -10.29 10.03 9.93
C ASP A 15 -8.81 10.40 10.11
N ASP A 16 -7.91 9.42 9.95
CA ASP A 16 -6.46 9.61 10.08
C ASP A 16 -5.88 10.49 8.96
N TYR A 17 -6.45 10.44 7.75
CA TYR A 17 -5.83 10.99 6.54
C TYR A 17 -6.66 12.03 5.78
N LYS A 18 -7.84 12.44 6.26
CA LYS A 18 -8.73 13.37 5.54
C LYS A 18 -8.08 14.67 5.07
N ASP A 19 -7.10 15.15 5.82
CA ASP A 19 -6.38 16.41 5.55
C ASP A 19 -4.95 16.18 5.01
N THR A 20 -4.54 14.92 4.83
CA THR A 20 -3.24 14.58 4.27
C THR A 20 -3.29 14.62 2.75
N GLU A 21 -2.49 15.49 2.13
CA GLU A 21 -2.44 15.66 0.69
C GLU A 21 -1.50 14.63 0.04
N ILE A 22 -2.00 13.92 -0.97
CA ILE A 22 -1.21 13.07 -1.85
C ILE A 22 -1.08 13.70 -3.23
N THR A 23 0.16 13.86 -3.70
CA THR A 23 0.46 14.34 -5.06
C THR A 23 0.59 13.16 -6.00
N PHE A 24 -0.06 13.20 -7.16
CA PHE A 24 -0.04 12.13 -8.15
C PHE A 24 1.24 12.16 -8.99
N SER A 25 2.34 11.66 -8.42
CA SER A 25 3.58 11.40 -9.14
C SER A 25 3.44 10.22 -10.11
N LYS A 26 4.36 10.08 -11.07
CA LYS A 26 4.39 8.92 -11.99
C LYS A 26 4.39 7.58 -11.25
N GLU A 27 5.10 7.51 -10.13
CA GLU A 27 5.17 6.32 -9.28
C GLU A 27 3.82 6.00 -8.61
N ILE A 28 3.18 7.01 -8.01
CA ILE A 28 1.88 6.85 -7.36
C ILE A 28 0.81 6.45 -8.38
N MET A 29 0.78 7.09 -9.55
CA MET A 29 -0.16 6.75 -10.62
C MET A 29 0.02 5.31 -11.10
N ARG A 30 1.28 4.85 -11.27
CA ARG A 30 1.57 3.47 -11.65
C ARG A 30 1.15 2.48 -10.57
N THR A 31 1.43 2.80 -9.31
CA THR A 31 1.09 1.96 -8.14
C THR A 31 -0.41 1.81 -7.98
N LEU A 32 -1.16 2.89 -8.15
CA LEU A 32 -2.63 2.90 -8.14
C LEU A 32 -3.25 2.31 -9.41
N LYS A 33 -2.45 2.03 -10.44
CA LYS A 33 -2.91 1.70 -11.79
C LYS A 33 -3.94 2.72 -12.30
N MET A 34 -3.70 4.00 -12.03
CA MET A 34 -4.59 5.09 -12.44
C MET A 34 -4.44 5.35 -13.94
N ASP A 35 -5.55 5.57 -14.64
CA ASP A 35 -5.54 6.00 -16.04
C ASP A 35 -5.70 7.53 -16.12
N PRO A 36 -4.62 8.29 -16.34
CA PRO A 36 -4.68 9.75 -16.36
C PRO A 36 -5.46 10.30 -17.55
N ARG A 37 -5.67 9.52 -18.62
CA ARG A 37 -6.42 9.93 -19.81
C ARG A 37 -7.93 9.86 -19.59
N GLN A 38 -8.35 9.09 -18.59
CA GLN A 38 -9.75 8.84 -18.26
C GLN A 38 -10.23 9.69 -17.08
N ILE A 39 -9.50 10.76 -16.73
CA ILE A 39 -9.86 11.72 -15.69
C ILE A 39 -10.58 12.90 -16.33
N TYR A 40 -11.80 13.16 -15.85
CA TYR A 40 -12.68 14.18 -16.39
C TYR A 40 -13.34 14.98 -15.27
N ILE A 41 -13.58 16.25 -15.53
CA ILE A 41 -14.43 17.10 -14.70
C ILE A 41 -15.76 17.32 -15.43
N LYS A 42 -16.88 17.09 -14.73
CA LYS A 42 -18.23 17.34 -15.21
C LYS A 42 -18.83 18.56 -14.53
N SER A 43 -19.46 19.44 -15.30
CA SER A 43 -20.24 20.58 -14.78
C SER A 43 -21.28 21.00 -15.81
N GLY A 44 -22.51 21.32 -15.36
CA GLY A 44 -23.57 21.84 -16.23
C GLY A 44 -23.93 20.96 -17.43
N GLY A 45 -23.85 19.62 -17.28
CA GLY A 45 -24.14 18.66 -18.36
C GLY A 45 -22.99 18.42 -19.36
N LEU A 46 -21.89 19.17 -19.24
CA LEU A 46 -20.69 19.01 -20.06
C LEU A 46 -19.59 18.27 -19.30
N GLN A 47 -18.63 17.71 -20.04
CA GLN A 47 -17.46 17.02 -19.50
C GLN A 47 -16.18 17.44 -20.22
N TRP A 48 -15.11 17.64 -19.47
CA TRP A 48 -13.80 18.02 -20.02
C TRP A 48 -12.67 17.19 -19.41
N PRO A 49 -11.64 16.83 -20.19
CA PRO A 49 -10.48 16.16 -19.65
C PRO A 49 -9.70 17.10 -18.72
N CYS A 50 -9.17 16.56 -17.63
CA CYS A 50 -8.33 17.30 -16.70
C CYS A 50 -7.21 16.44 -16.13
N ILE A 51 -6.13 17.07 -15.70
CA ILE A 51 -5.02 16.38 -15.03
C ILE A 51 -5.22 16.52 -13.54
N ILE A 52 -5.23 15.40 -12.80
CA ILE A 52 -5.22 15.47 -11.33
C ILE A 52 -3.80 15.72 -10.83
N SER A 53 -3.62 16.80 -10.08
CA SER A 53 -2.33 17.15 -9.47
C SER A 53 -2.19 16.45 -8.12
N SER A 54 -3.18 16.63 -7.26
CA SER A 54 -3.18 16.09 -5.90
C SER A 54 -4.61 15.96 -5.35
N THR A 55 -4.77 15.17 -4.30
CA THR A 55 -6.03 15.03 -3.57
C THR A 55 -5.79 14.82 -2.08
N THR A 56 -6.74 15.23 -1.27
CA THR A 56 -6.99 14.74 0.10
C THR A 56 -8.32 13.98 0.08
N PHE A 57 -8.94 13.68 1.23
CA PHE A 57 -10.34 13.23 1.27
C PHE A 57 -11.37 14.36 1.35
N ASN A 58 -10.92 15.61 1.34
CA ASN A 58 -11.76 16.80 1.39
C ASN A 58 -11.62 17.69 0.15
N ILE A 59 -10.45 17.66 -0.51
CA ILE A 59 -10.07 18.58 -1.57
C ILE A 59 -9.36 17.82 -2.69
N ALA A 60 -9.56 18.23 -3.94
CA ALA A 60 -8.69 17.88 -5.06
C ALA A 60 -8.15 19.13 -5.74
N LYS A 61 -6.94 19.02 -6.30
CA LYS A 61 -6.37 20.03 -7.19
C LYS A 61 -6.25 19.42 -8.58
N ILE A 62 -6.89 20.04 -9.55
CA ILE A 62 -6.82 19.65 -10.96
C ILE A 62 -6.19 20.75 -11.79
N ILE A 63 -5.61 20.38 -12.93
CA ILE A 63 -5.04 21.29 -13.91
C ILE A 63 -5.87 21.18 -15.19
N ILE A 64 -6.25 22.34 -15.73
CA ILE A 64 -7.00 22.49 -16.97
C ILE A 64 -6.36 23.58 -17.84
N GLY A 65 -6.65 23.56 -19.15
CA GLY A 65 -6.23 24.64 -20.04
C GLY A 65 -7.12 25.89 -19.90
N THR A 66 -6.53 27.08 -19.87
CA THR A 66 -7.27 28.35 -19.78
C THR A 66 -8.12 28.63 -21.03
N LYS A 67 -7.69 28.12 -22.18
CA LYS A 67 -8.45 28.18 -23.45
C LYS A 67 -9.59 27.17 -23.53
N SER A 68 -9.72 26.27 -22.55
CA SER A 68 -10.75 25.23 -22.56
C SER A 68 -12.12 25.78 -22.12
N GLY A 69 -13.20 25.15 -22.62
CA GLY A 69 -14.55 25.42 -22.13
C GLY A 69 -14.71 25.13 -20.63
N ALA A 70 -13.89 24.24 -20.06
CA ALA A 70 -13.88 23.97 -18.62
C ALA A 70 -13.51 25.23 -17.83
N TYR A 71 -12.47 25.95 -18.25
CA TYR A 71 -12.03 27.16 -17.55
C TYR A 71 -13.13 28.22 -17.52
N GLN A 72 -13.79 28.46 -18.67
CA GLN A 72 -14.89 29.44 -18.78
C GLN A 72 -16.09 29.14 -17.86
N VAL A 73 -16.35 27.86 -17.58
CA VAL A 73 -17.44 27.44 -16.70
C VAL A 73 -17.01 27.47 -15.23
N LEU A 74 -15.80 27.01 -14.93
CA LEU A 74 -15.29 26.85 -13.57
C LEU A 74 -14.77 28.15 -12.97
N SER A 75 -14.41 29.15 -13.78
CA SER A 75 -13.91 30.46 -13.33
C SER A 75 -15.02 31.49 -13.04
N LYS A 76 -16.29 31.11 -13.16
CA LYS A 76 -17.42 32.01 -12.86
C LYS A 76 -17.50 32.29 -11.36
N GLN A 77 -18.10 33.42 -10.96
CA GLN A 77 -18.30 33.78 -9.55
C GLN A 77 -19.09 32.71 -8.77
N GLU A 78 -20.13 32.15 -9.40
CA GLU A 78 -20.90 31.02 -8.86
C GLU A 78 -20.89 29.86 -9.87
N PRO A 79 -19.86 29.01 -9.85
CA PRO A 79 -19.77 27.88 -10.74
C PRO A 79 -20.78 26.81 -10.32
N ALA A 80 -21.41 26.17 -11.31
CA ALA A 80 -22.32 25.06 -11.07
C ALA A 80 -21.60 23.91 -10.34
N PRO A 81 -22.32 23.07 -9.56
CA PRO A 81 -21.75 21.90 -8.91
C PRO A 81 -20.95 21.05 -9.90
N VAL A 82 -19.83 20.53 -9.45
CA VAL A 82 -18.91 19.78 -10.29
C VAL A 82 -18.80 18.34 -9.82
N SER A 83 -18.43 17.45 -10.72
CA SER A 83 -18.20 16.05 -10.42
C SER A 83 -16.90 15.59 -11.05
N LEU A 84 -15.93 15.22 -10.21
CA LEU A 84 -14.61 14.77 -10.63
C LEU A 84 -14.61 13.26 -10.83
N ARG A 85 -14.24 12.80 -12.01
CA ARG A 85 -14.10 11.37 -12.32
C ARG A 85 -12.69 10.90 -12.05
N PHE A 86 -12.57 9.89 -11.19
CA PHE A 86 -11.36 9.09 -11.06
C PHE A 86 -11.49 7.81 -11.86
N SER A 87 -10.37 7.25 -12.32
CA SER A 87 -10.36 6.03 -13.11
C SER A 87 -9.11 5.20 -12.84
N PHE A 88 -9.31 3.93 -12.48
CA PHE A 88 -8.25 2.98 -12.10
C PHE A 88 -8.47 1.63 -12.79
N TYR A 89 -7.38 0.95 -13.14
CA TYR A 89 -7.45 -0.43 -13.65
C TYR A 89 -7.56 -1.42 -12.49
N GLN A 90 -8.56 -2.28 -12.57
CA GLN A 90 -8.71 -3.44 -11.70
C GLN A 90 -7.76 -4.58 -12.12
N PRO A 91 -7.52 -5.58 -11.26
CA PRO A 91 -6.65 -6.72 -11.58
C PRO A 91 -7.07 -7.51 -12.83
N ASP A 92 -8.35 -7.50 -13.18
CA ASP A 92 -8.92 -8.14 -14.38
C ASP A 92 -8.76 -7.28 -15.66
N GLY A 93 -8.16 -6.09 -15.55
CA GLY A 93 -7.97 -5.15 -16.65
C GLY A 93 -9.17 -4.23 -16.90
N GLN A 94 -10.27 -4.35 -16.16
CA GLN A 94 -11.41 -3.45 -16.30
C GLN A 94 -11.15 -2.09 -15.66
N LEU A 95 -11.75 -1.04 -16.21
CA LEU A 95 -11.69 0.30 -15.64
C LEU A 95 -12.77 0.47 -14.58
N MET A 96 -12.34 0.68 -13.35
CA MET A 96 -13.17 1.17 -12.26
C MET A 96 -13.15 2.69 -12.27
N SER A 97 -14.29 3.30 -12.57
CA SER A 97 -14.45 4.74 -12.51
C SER A 97 -15.54 5.13 -11.53
N PHE A 98 -15.29 6.19 -10.77
CA PHE A 98 -16.30 6.79 -9.90
C PHE A 98 -16.21 8.30 -9.93
N PHE A 99 -17.31 8.92 -9.52
CA PHE A 99 -17.52 10.36 -9.55
C PHE A 99 -17.57 10.90 -8.12
N VAL A 100 -16.78 11.94 -7.86
CA VAL A 100 -16.74 12.64 -6.56
C VAL A 100 -17.35 14.02 -6.75
N SER A 101 -18.50 14.25 -6.12
CA SER A 101 -19.18 15.55 -6.14
C SER A 101 -18.37 16.59 -5.36
N ALA A 102 -18.19 17.77 -5.96
CA ALA A 102 -17.39 18.85 -5.43
C ALA A 102 -17.95 20.22 -5.83
N ARG A 103 -17.43 21.26 -5.19
CA ARG A 103 -17.60 22.66 -5.59
C ARG A 103 -16.24 23.28 -5.89
N VAL A 104 -16.19 24.22 -6.83
CA VAL A 104 -14.97 24.98 -7.09
C VAL A 104 -14.75 25.95 -5.94
N GLN A 105 -13.54 25.95 -5.38
CA GLN A 105 -13.15 26.86 -4.31
C GLN A 105 -12.21 27.96 -4.83
N ILE A 106 -11.22 27.57 -5.64
CA ILE A 106 -10.21 28.48 -6.18
C ILE A 106 -9.95 28.06 -7.64
N CYS A 107 -9.84 29.05 -8.53
CA CYS A 107 -9.39 28.85 -9.90
C CYS A 107 -8.36 29.94 -10.22
N GLN A 108 -7.10 29.57 -10.39
CA GLN A 108 -5.99 30.51 -10.58
C GLN A 108 -5.00 30.02 -11.65
N PRO A 109 -4.22 30.92 -12.28
CA PRO A 109 -3.17 30.53 -13.22
C PRO A 109 -2.16 29.57 -12.59
N TYR A 110 -1.71 28.57 -13.35
CA TYR A 110 -0.75 27.58 -12.89
C TYR A 110 0.68 28.03 -13.21
N MET A 111 1.55 28.12 -12.20
CA MET A 111 2.99 28.43 -12.37
C MET A 111 3.26 29.69 -13.21
N ASN A 112 2.43 30.74 -13.07
CA ASN A 112 2.48 31.96 -13.89
C ASN A 112 2.32 31.73 -15.41
N SER A 113 1.84 30.57 -15.82
CA SER A 113 1.45 30.30 -17.21
C SER A 113 0.09 30.93 -17.51
N SER A 114 -0.05 31.53 -18.69
CA SER A 114 -1.33 31.99 -19.21
C SER A 114 -2.15 30.88 -19.87
N ASP A 115 -1.57 29.70 -20.10
CA ASP A 115 -2.21 28.59 -20.83
C ASP A 115 -2.84 27.54 -19.90
N LEU A 116 -2.43 27.47 -18.64
CA LEU A 116 -2.89 26.48 -17.67
C LEU A 116 -3.45 27.16 -16.42
N ALA A 117 -4.50 26.58 -15.86
CA ALA A 117 -5.08 26.97 -14.58
C ALA A 117 -5.12 25.78 -13.64
N ILE A 118 -4.85 26.04 -12.36
CA ILE A 118 -5.07 25.10 -11.27
C ILE A 118 -6.41 25.43 -10.61
N VAL A 119 -7.25 24.41 -10.50
CA VAL A 119 -8.57 24.49 -9.89
C VAL A 119 -8.57 23.65 -8.63
N GLN A 120 -8.86 24.29 -7.50
CA GLN A 120 -9.08 23.62 -6.23
C GLN A 120 -10.57 23.32 -6.09
N LEU A 121 -10.86 22.03 -5.92
CA LEU A 121 -12.20 21.49 -5.74
C LEU A 121 -12.37 21.06 -4.29
N GLN A 122 -13.42 21.50 -3.63
CA GLN A 122 -13.79 21.02 -2.30
C GLN A 122 -14.90 19.99 -2.43
N TYR A 123 -14.66 18.78 -1.95
CA TYR A 123 -15.66 17.71 -1.97
C TYR A 123 -16.86 18.08 -1.11
N THR A 124 -18.06 17.80 -1.63
CA THR A 124 -19.32 18.08 -0.94
C THR A 124 -19.83 16.89 -0.13
N GLN A 125 -19.25 15.71 -0.37
CA GLN A 125 -19.62 14.46 0.27
C GLN A 125 -18.37 13.63 0.55
N ARG A 126 -18.50 12.67 1.46
CA ARG A 126 -17.47 11.65 1.69
C ARG A 126 -17.14 10.98 0.35
N PRO A 127 -15.85 10.87 -0.02
CA PRO A 127 -15.48 10.16 -1.25
C PRO A 127 -15.89 8.69 -1.21
N PRO A 128 -16.03 8.03 -2.38
CA PRO A 128 -16.33 6.60 -2.44
C PRO A 128 -15.33 5.77 -1.64
N ASP A 129 -15.82 4.70 -1.03
CA ASP A 129 -15.03 3.81 -0.16
C ASP A 129 -13.78 3.26 -0.87
N ASP A 130 -13.89 2.94 -2.16
CA ASP A 130 -12.76 2.49 -2.97
C ASP A 130 -11.63 3.53 -3.05
N LEU A 131 -11.97 4.82 -3.17
CA LEU A 131 -10.96 5.89 -3.16
C LEU A 131 -10.30 5.99 -1.79
N ILE A 132 -11.11 5.93 -0.73
CA ILE A 132 -10.61 5.99 0.66
C ILE A 132 -9.64 4.83 0.91
N GLN A 133 -10.01 3.63 0.47
CA GLN A 133 -9.16 2.46 0.58
C GLN A 133 -7.86 2.62 -0.21
N MET A 134 -7.94 3.03 -1.48
CA MET A 134 -6.76 3.15 -2.35
C MET A 134 -5.76 4.17 -1.82
N ILE A 135 -6.22 5.38 -1.49
CA ILE A 135 -5.36 6.44 -0.98
C ILE A 135 -4.92 6.14 0.46
N GLY A 136 -5.83 5.63 1.30
CA GLY A 136 -5.53 5.25 2.68
C GLY A 136 -4.44 4.20 2.78
N ASN A 137 -4.45 3.18 1.91
CA ASN A 137 -3.40 2.16 1.84
C ASN A 137 -2.02 2.77 1.55
N ILE A 138 -1.94 3.74 0.64
CA ILE A 138 -0.68 4.41 0.29
C ILE A 138 -0.18 5.27 1.44
N LEU A 139 -1.06 6.07 2.04
CA LEU A 139 -0.71 6.96 3.13
C LEU A 139 -0.29 6.18 4.38
N ASP A 140 -0.98 5.09 4.70
CA ASP A 140 -0.64 4.19 5.80
C ASP A 140 0.70 3.48 5.55
N ALA A 141 0.95 3.00 4.33
CA ALA A 141 2.24 2.40 3.97
C ALA A 141 3.41 3.39 4.12
N ASN A 142 3.24 4.64 3.66
CA ASN A 142 4.27 5.67 3.80
C ASN A 142 4.47 6.06 5.27
N GLY A 143 3.40 6.26 6.04
CA GLY A 143 3.47 6.58 7.46
C GLY A 143 4.14 5.47 8.27
N ASN A 144 3.81 4.21 7.99
CA ASN A 144 4.40 3.07 8.67
C ASN A 144 5.86 2.82 8.25
N ALA A 145 6.23 3.09 6.99
CA ALA A 145 7.62 2.98 6.56
C ALA A 145 8.55 3.92 7.35
N VAL A 146 8.06 5.10 7.73
CA VAL A 146 8.81 6.05 8.59
C VAL A 146 8.81 5.58 10.04
N LYS A 147 7.64 5.23 10.59
CA LYS A 147 7.49 4.86 12.02
C LYS A 147 8.15 3.52 12.38
N ARG A 148 8.21 2.57 11.44
CA ARG A 148 8.61 1.17 11.66
C ARG A 148 9.78 0.76 10.78
N LYS A 149 10.70 1.69 10.53
CA LYS A 149 11.83 1.49 9.61
C LYS A 149 12.65 0.23 9.91
N GLU A 150 12.81 -0.08 11.19
CA GLU A 150 13.63 -1.18 11.70
C GLU A 150 12.84 -2.44 12.09
N ASP A 151 11.52 -2.49 11.88
CA ASP A 151 10.73 -3.68 12.13
C ASP A 151 11.10 -4.77 11.12
N ARG A 152 11.75 -5.84 11.60
CA ARG A 152 12.30 -6.90 10.75
C ARG A 152 11.36 -8.09 10.62
N ILE A 153 11.22 -8.56 9.40
CA ILE A 153 10.48 -9.75 9.01
C ILE A 153 11.48 -10.86 8.76
N ILE A 154 11.43 -11.90 9.59
CA ILE A 154 12.23 -13.11 9.37
C ILE A 154 11.66 -13.87 8.17
N ILE A 155 12.52 -14.25 7.23
CA ILE A 155 12.11 -14.99 6.03
C ILE A 155 12.03 -16.49 6.35
N ASN A 156 10.81 -17.01 6.31
CA ASN A 156 10.47 -18.42 6.43
C ASN A 156 9.33 -18.73 5.42
N GLN A 157 8.86 -19.98 5.38
CA GLN A 157 7.85 -20.38 4.40
C GLN A 157 6.52 -19.62 4.54
N ASP A 158 6.06 -19.34 5.77
CA ASP A 158 4.82 -18.59 5.99
C ASP A 158 4.99 -17.11 5.65
N SER A 159 6.10 -16.48 6.05
CA SER A 159 6.35 -15.07 5.75
C SER A 159 6.59 -14.82 4.27
N MET A 160 7.27 -15.72 3.56
CA MET A 160 7.40 -15.65 2.10
C MET A 160 6.03 -15.68 1.42
N ARG A 161 5.16 -16.63 1.81
CA ARG A 161 3.80 -16.74 1.27
C ARG A 161 2.99 -15.47 1.52
N ARG A 162 3.06 -14.89 2.73
CA ARG A 162 2.31 -13.67 3.07
C ARG A 162 2.87 -12.40 2.42
N LEU A 163 4.19 -12.30 2.26
CA LEU A 163 4.85 -11.21 1.54
C LEU A 163 4.62 -11.29 0.03
N GLY A 164 4.41 -12.50 -0.49
CA GLY A 164 4.34 -12.78 -1.91
C GLY A 164 5.72 -12.94 -2.56
N ILE A 165 6.76 -13.32 -1.80
CA ILE A 165 8.11 -13.57 -2.31
C ILE A 165 8.20 -15.02 -2.79
N THR A 166 8.58 -15.23 -4.05
CA THR A 166 8.60 -16.56 -4.68
C THR A 166 9.72 -17.46 -4.15
N LYS A 167 10.91 -16.90 -3.91
CA LYS A 167 12.12 -17.66 -3.54
C LYS A 167 12.97 -16.93 -2.52
N LYS A 168 13.59 -17.69 -1.61
CA LYS A 168 14.59 -17.17 -0.67
C LYS A 168 15.97 -17.02 -1.33
N GLU A 169 16.31 -17.89 -2.27
CA GLU A 169 17.52 -17.78 -3.08
C GLU A 169 17.33 -16.70 -4.14
N MET A 170 18.21 -15.70 -4.14
CA MET A 170 18.15 -14.59 -5.07
C MET A 170 19.55 -14.15 -5.48
N VAL A 171 19.60 -13.22 -6.43
CA VAL A 171 20.85 -12.62 -6.89
C VAL A 171 20.95 -11.21 -6.31
N VAL A 172 22.08 -10.96 -5.65
CA VAL A 172 22.47 -9.64 -5.17
C VAL A 172 23.65 -9.15 -5.99
N THR A 173 23.61 -7.90 -6.42
CA THR A 173 24.72 -7.29 -7.16
C THR A 173 25.51 -6.41 -6.21
N ILE A 174 26.77 -6.76 -5.93
CA ILE A 174 27.66 -6.00 -5.02
C ILE A 174 28.82 -5.46 -5.84
N GLN A 175 28.96 -4.13 -5.92
CA GLN A 175 29.89 -3.45 -6.84
C GLN A 175 29.78 -3.97 -8.30
N ASN A 176 28.56 -4.09 -8.83
CA ASN A 176 28.30 -4.63 -10.17
C ASN A 176 28.70 -6.10 -10.40
N VAL A 177 29.06 -6.84 -9.34
CA VAL A 177 29.31 -8.28 -9.41
C VAL A 177 28.09 -9.04 -8.88
N PRO A 178 27.38 -9.82 -9.72
CA PRO A 178 26.24 -10.62 -9.28
C PRO A 178 26.73 -11.78 -8.40
N ARG A 179 26.04 -12.01 -7.29
CA ARG A 179 26.33 -13.08 -6.32
C ARG A 179 25.02 -13.73 -5.91
N HIS A 180 25.03 -15.06 -5.83
CA HIS A 180 23.92 -15.78 -5.21
C HIS A 180 23.90 -15.54 -3.71
N CYS A 181 22.72 -15.26 -3.18
CA CYS A 181 22.49 -15.09 -1.76
C CYS A 181 21.15 -15.68 -1.34
N ILE A 182 20.98 -15.83 -0.03
CA ILE A 182 19.75 -16.25 0.61
C ILE A 182 19.26 -15.09 1.48
N LEU A 183 18.01 -14.66 1.27
CA LEU A 183 17.40 -13.63 2.12
C LEU A 183 17.04 -14.22 3.49
N GLN A 184 17.51 -13.57 4.55
CA GLN A 184 17.31 -14.01 5.94
C GLN A 184 16.26 -13.15 6.66
N ASP A 185 16.38 -11.83 6.56
CA ASP A 185 15.40 -10.89 7.08
C ASP A 185 15.23 -9.68 6.17
N LEU A 186 14.10 -8.99 6.32
CA LEU A 186 13.71 -7.82 5.52
C LEU A 186 12.97 -6.79 6.39
N SER A 187 13.23 -5.50 6.19
CA SER A 187 12.49 -4.39 6.81
C SER A 187 12.28 -3.26 5.80
N PHE A 188 11.61 -2.18 6.19
CA PHE A 188 11.53 -0.99 5.34
C PHE A 188 12.90 -0.36 5.07
N GLY A 189 13.82 -0.41 6.05
CA GLY A 189 15.12 0.26 5.98
C GLY A 189 16.30 -0.62 5.54
N GLY A 190 16.14 -1.94 5.49
CA GLY A 190 17.26 -2.82 5.16
C GLY A 190 16.90 -4.30 5.07
N ALA A 191 17.92 -5.12 4.90
CA ALA A 191 17.80 -6.58 4.84
C ALA A 191 19.06 -7.26 5.39
N LYS A 192 18.93 -8.52 5.78
CA LYS A 192 20.07 -9.42 5.94
C LYS A 192 20.03 -10.51 4.89
N ILE A 193 21.19 -10.76 4.31
CA ILE A 193 21.40 -11.82 3.34
C ILE A 193 22.57 -12.70 3.77
N VAL A 194 22.53 -13.96 3.36
CA VAL A 194 23.61 -14.93 3.53
C VAL A 194 24.22 -15.21 2.16
N LEU A 195 25.54 -15.08 2.04
CA LEU A 195 26.26 -15.40 0.81
C LEU A 195 27.64 -15.97 1.11
N MET A 196 28.25 -16.60 0.10
CA MET A 196 29.63 -17.07 0.19
C MET A 196 30.62 -15.94 -0.14
N GLY A 197 31.76 -15.88 0.56
CA GLY A 197 32.85 -14.96 0.23
C GLY A 197 33.71 -14.55 1.42
N LEU A 198 34.33 -13.37 1.30
CA LEU A 198 35.20 -12.77 2.32
C LEU A 198 34.66 -11.40 2.78
N ALA A 199 34.47 -11.23 4.10
CA ALA A 199 33.72 -10.10 4.67
C ALA A 199 34.35 -8.73 4.36
N GLN A 200 35.69 -8.67 4.34
CA GLN A 200 36.45 -7.45 4.04
C GLN A 200 36.18 -6.86 2.66
N TYR A 201 35.74 -7.68 1.69
CA TYR A 201 35.42 -7.22 0.34
C TYR A 201 33.97 -6.76 0.18
N LEU A 202 33.13 -7.02 1.19
CA LEU A 202 31.71 -6.69 1.16
C LEU A 202 31.40 -5.40 1.91
N LEU A 203 32.16 -5.11 2.97
CA LEU A 203 31.90 -3.97 3.84
C LEU A 203 31.93 -2.64 3.07
N LYS A 204 30.96 -1.75 3.34
CA LYS A 204 30.81 -0.41 2.74
C LYS A 204 30.69 -0.41 1.21
N LYS A 205 30.37 -1.55 0.61
CA LYS A 205 30.13 -1.64 -0.83
C LYS A 205 28.68 -1.34 -1.16
N GLU A 206 28.49 -0.71 -2.32
CA GLU A 206 27.18 -0.53 -2.92
C GLU A 206 26.59 -1.87 -3.32
N VAL A 207 25.30 -2.01 -3.07
CA VAL A 207 24.54 -3.23 -3.31
C VAL A 207 23.21 -2.92 -3.98
N GLN A 208 22.81 -3.78 -4.90
CA GLN A 208 21.48 -3.81 -5.49
C GLN A 208 20.85 -5.18 -5.21
N LEU A 209 19.75 -5.18 -4.47
CA LEU A 209 18.98 -6.36 -4.13
C LEU A 209 17.72 -6.40 -5.00
N GLN A 210 17.54 -7.48 -5.77
CA GLN A 210 16.35 -7.68 -6.58
C GLN A 210 15.39 -8.62 -5.87
N LEU A 211 14.17 -8.14 -5.62
CA LEU A 211 13.08 -8.89 -5.02
C LEU A 211 11.98 -9.10 -6.06
N GLU A 212 11.51 -10.34 -6.17
CA GLU A 212 10.42 -10.72 -7.06
C GLU A 212 9.18 -11.01 -6.21
N PHE A 213 8.11 -10.29 -6.49
CA PHE A 213 6.80 -10.45 -5.88
C PHE A 213 5.82 -11.08 -6.88
N GLU A 214 4.83 -11.85 -6.42
CA GLU A 214 3.88 -12.59 -7.29
C GLU A 214 2.50 -11.91 -7.40
N ASP A 215 2.09 -11.10 -6.42
CA ASP A 215 0.74 -10.50 -6.35
C ASP A 215 0.75 -9.00 -5.96
N PRO A 216 0.85 -8.08 -6.93
CA PRO A 216 1.03 -8.31 -8.37
C PRO A 216 2.44 -8.78 -8.70
N HIS A 217 2.62 -9.41 -9.87
CA HIS A 217 3.94 -9.79 -10.32
C HIS A 217 4.79 -8.56 -10.63
N GLU A 218 5.80 -8.31 -9.80
CA GLU A 218 6.72 -7.18 -9.98
C GLU A 218 8.12 -7.50 -9.45
N ILE A 219 9.13 -6.95 -10.13
CA ILE A 219 10.52 -7.04 -9.73
C ILE A 219 10.95 -5.67 -9.21
N ILE A 220 11.28 -5.61 -7.93
CA ILE A 220 11.72 -4.39 -7.26
C ILE A 220 13.22 -4.49 -7.00
N THR A 221 13.98 -3.50 -7.48
CA THR A 221 15.40 -3.36 -7.17
C THR A 221 15.58 -2.33 -6.07
N LEU A 222 16.21 -2.73 -4.97
CA LEU A 222 16.55 -1.88 -3.84
C LEU A 222 18.05 -1.64 -3.80
N SER A 223 18.45 -0.37 -3.83
CA SER A 223 19.84 0.03 -3.75
C SER A 223 20.22 0.33 -2.31
N GLY A 224 21.47 0.05 -1.93
CA GLY A 224 21.92 0.29 -0.58
C GLY A 224 23.41 0.11 -0.40
N VAL A 225 23.82 0.04 0.85
CA VAL A 225 25.21 -0.18 1.25
C VAL A 225 25.28 -1.30 2.28
N VAL A 226 26.28 -2.15 2.16
CA VAL A 226 26.59 -3.17 3.19
C VAL A 226 27.18 -2.47 4.42
N VAL A 227 26.45 -2.47 5.52
CA VAL A 227 26.86 -1.84 6.79
C VAL A 227 27.54 -2.81 7.74
N GLY A 228 27.34 -4.11 7.57
CA GLY A 228 27.96 -5.15 8.39
C GLY A 228 28.14 -6.44 7.60
N ALA A 229 29.20 -7.17 7.89
CA ALA A 229 29.51 -8.46 7.27
C ALA A 229 30.21 -9.35 8.30
N ASN A 230 29.52 -10.38 8.79
CA ASN A 230 30.01 -11.28 9.84
C ASN A 230 30.03 -12.73 9.32
N PHE A 231 31.01 -13.51 9.77
CA PHE A 231 31.04 -14.95 9.48
C PHE A 231 30.00 -15.69 10.30
N ILE A 232 29.50 -16.80 9.75
CA ILE A 232 28.70 -17.75 10.52
C ILE A 232 29.64 -18.59 11.38
N GLU A 233 29.26 -18.85 12.64
CA GLU A 233 30.03 -19.70 13.53
C GLU A 233 30.28 -21.07 12.88
N GLY A 234 31.55 -21.48 12.87
CA GLY A 234 31.99 -22.75 12.26
C GLY A 234 32.27 -22.70 10.75
N ARG A 235 31.86 -21.66 10.01
CA ARG A 235 32.12 -21.53 8.56
C ARG A 235 32.61 -20.15 8.14
N LYS A 236 33.91 -20.04 7.86
CA LYS A 236 34.59 -18.79 7.46
C LYS A 236 34.34 -18.40 5.99
N ASP A 237 33.77 -19.28 5.19
CA ASP A 237 33.41 -19.07 3.79
C ASP A 237 32.00 -18.50 3.62
N ILE A 238 31.19 -18.47 4.67
CA ILE A 238 29.81 -17.95 4.66
C ILE A 238 29.70 -16.70 5.49
N ILE A 239 29.05 -15.69 4.90
CA ILE A 239 28.90 -14.36 5.48
C ILE A 239 27.43 -13.99 5.56
N VAL A 240 27.05 -13.46 6.71
CA VAL A 240 25.81 -12.69 6.89
C VAL A 240 26.13 -11.22 6.63
N ALA A 241 25.61 -10.69 5.53
CA ALA A 241 25.74 -9.28 5.18
C ALA A 241 24.46 -8.52 5.58
N SER A 242 24.64 -7.44 6.33
CA SER A 242 23.57 -6.49 6.69
C SER A 242 23.59 -5.33 5.70
N ILE A 243 22.48 -5.13 5.01
CA ILE A 243 22.28 -4.11 4.00
C ILE A 243 21.40 -3.01 4.58
N LYS A 244 21.83 -1.77 4.42
CA LYS A 244 20.99 -0.58 4.65
C LYS A 244 20.56 -0.03 3.30
N PHE A 245 19.26 0.08 3.08
CA PHE A 245 18.72 0.65 1.85
C PHE A 245 18.88 2.16 1.83
N ALA A 246 19.12 2.70 0.62
CA ALA A 246 19.07 4.12 0.36
C ALA A 246 17.60 4.57 0.32
N GLU A 247 17.26 5.68 0.97
CA GLU A 247 15.86 6.07 1.20
C GLU A 247 15.11 6.34 -0.12
N GLU A 248 15.81 6.90 -1.09
CA GLU A 248 15.35 7.17 -2.45
C GLU A 248 15.11 5.89 -3.26
N SER A 249 15.71 4.76 -2.88
CA SER A 249 15.52 3.47 -3.56
C SER A 249 14.33 2.69 -3.02
N VAL A 250 13.83 3.05 -1.83
CA VAL A 250 12.69 2.37 -1.18
C VAL A 250 11.40 2.84 -1.85
N SER A 251 11.07 2.18 -2.96
CA SER A 251 9.88 2.48 -3.77
C SER A 251 8.56 2.29 -3.01
N LEU A 252 7.52 2.97 -3.47
CA LEU A 252 6.18 2.86 -2.90
C LEU A 252 5.59 1.43 -2.98
N PRO A 253 5.70 0.69 -4.11
CA PRO A 253 5.22 -0.69 -4.19
C PRO A 253 5.84 -1.59 -3.12
N TYR A 254 7.16 -1.44 -2.88
CA TYR A 254 7.84 -2.15 -1.81
C TYR A 254 7.24 -1.84 -0.43
N LYS A 255 7.03 -0.55 -0.12
CA LYS A 255 6.42 -0.15 1.17
C LYS A 255 5.04 -0.78 1.34
N ILE A 256 4.25 -0.89 0.27
CA ILE A 256 2.93 -1.52 0.31
C ILE A 256 3.04 -3.01 0.64
N HIS A 257 3.96 -3.76 0.00
CA HIS A 257 4.19 -5.18 0.29
C HIS A 257 4.57 -5.42 1.75
N ILE A 258 5.53 -4.66 2.27
CA ILE A 258 5.98 -4.77 3.67
C ILE A 258 4.85 -4.38 4.63
N ASN A 259 4.14 -3.28 4.37
CA ASN A 259 3.06 -2.82 5.22
C ASN A 259 1.89 -3.81 5.27
N LYS A 260 1.53 -4.41 4.13
CA LYS A 260 0.49 -5.44 4.03
C LYS A 260 0.83 -6.64 4.90
N TYR A 261 2.09 -7.11 4.87
CA TYR A 261 2.54 -8.19 5.74
C TYR A 261 2.40 -7.83 7.22
N ILE A 262 3.01 -6.73 7.67
CA ILE A 262 3.03 -6.33 9.08
C ILE A 262 1.60 -6.16 9.63
N THR A 263 0.72 -5.58 8.83
CA THR A 263 -0.69 -5.38 9.20
C THR A 263 -1.44 -6.71 9.30
N SER A 264 -1.19 -7.65 8.37
CA SER A 264 -1.81 -8.97 8.37
C SER A 264 -1.39 -9.82 9.57
N VAL A 265 -0.11 -9.79 9.94
CA VAL A 265 0.43 -10.57 11.07
C VAL A 265 -0.16 -10.08 12.38
N ARG A 266 -0.20 -8.78 12.60
CA ARG A 266 -0.81 -8.20 13.82
C ARG A 266 -2.29 -8.54 13.94
N LYS A 267 -3.02 -8.54 12.82
CA LYS A 267 -4.41 -8.96 12.83
C LYS A 267 -4.53 -10.43 13.28
N SER A 268 -3.72 -11.33 12.71
CA SER A 268 -3.71 -12.74 13.16
C SER A 268 -3.29 -12.93 14.61
N GLU A 269 -2.34 -12.14 15.11
CA GLU A 269 -1.91 -12.21 16.52
C GLU A 269 -3.01 -11.71 17.48
N LEU A 270 -3.74 -10.66 17.10
CA LEU A 270 -4.88 -10.17 17.87
C LEU A 270 -6.03 -11.17 17.86
N ASP A 271 -6.41 -11.68 16.68
CA ASP A 271 -7.49 -12.66 16.53
C ASP A 271 -7.21 -13.93 17.36
N ASN A 272 -5.96 -14.41 17.37
CA ASN A 272 -5.55 -15.56 18.19
C ASN A 272 -5.64 -15.27 19.70
N LYS A 273 -5.24 -14.06 20.15
CA LYS A 273 -5.37 -13.67 21.57
C LYS A 273 -6.81 -13.63 22.05
N PHE A 274 -7.74 -13.19 21.20
CA PHE A 274 -9.17 -13.18 21.55
C PHE A 274 -9.82 -14.57 21.47
N ALA A 275 -9.27 -15.50 20.68
CA ALA A 275 -9.74 -16.89 20.64
C ALA A 275 -9.34 -17.67 21.90
N ASP A 276 -8.16 -17.39 22.46
CA ASP A 276 -7.67 -18.01 23.71
C ASP A 276 -8.40 -17.50 24.97
N GLU A 277 -9.19 -16.42 24.87
CA GLU A 277 -9.99 -15.85 25.97
C GLU A 277 -11.45 -16.32 26.00
N VAL A 278 -11.87 -17.24 25.12
CA VAL A 278 -13.19 -17.89 25.23
C VAL A 278 -13.10 -18.97 26.32
N PRO A 279 -13.86 -18.88 27.43
CA PRO A 279 -13.80 -19.90 28.47
C PRO A 279 -14.27 -21.24 27.92
N GLU A 280 -13.40 -22.24 27.98
CA GLU A 280 -13.75 -23.64 27.83
C GLU A 280 -14.56 -24.09 29.06
N THR A 281 -15.82 -23.65 29.17
CA THR A 281 -16.78 -24.23 30.13
C THR A 281 -18.14 -24.42 29.49
N ALA A 282 -18.29 -25.55 28.81
CA ALA A 282 -19.53 -26.32 28.82
C ALA A 282 -19.23 -27.77 28.42
N THR A 283 -18.61 -28.52 29.34
CA THR A 283 -18.74 -29.97 29.36
C THR A 283 -20.23 -30.32 29.46
N PRO A 284 -20.81 -31.14 28.57
CA PRO A 284 -22.16 -31.63 28.74
C PRO A 284 -22.14 -32.68 29.85
N VAL A 285 -22.63 -32.34 31.03
CA VAL A 285 -22.89 -33.33 32.09
C VAL A 285 -24.14 -34.11 31.69
N CYS A 286 -23.93 -35.28 31.08
CA CYS A 286 -24.96 -36.29 30.93
C CYS A 286 -25.14 -37.00 32.28
N GLY A 287 -26.36 -36.97 32.83
CA GLY A 287 -26.65 -37.63 34.10
C GLY A 287 -28.07 -37.45 34.60
N VAL A 288 -29.07 -37.97 33.88
CA VAL A 288 -30.33 -38.42 34.50
C VAL A 288 -30.69 -39.78 33.92
N ALA A 289 -30.76 -40.77 34.81
CA ALA A 289 -31.03 -42.17 34.54
C ALA A 289 -32.47 -42.42 34.00
N PRO A 290 -32.70 -43.51 33.24
CA PRO A 290 -34.00 -43.84 32.69
C PRO A 290 -34.93 -44.43 33.76
N ALA A 291 -36.15 -43.90 33.87
CA ALA A 291 -37.21 -44.51 34.64
C ALA A 291 -37.79 -45.73 33.88
N ALA A 292 -37.82 -46.87 34.56
CA ALA A 292 -38.36 -48.13 34.06
C ALA A 292 -39.90 -48.08 33.87
N PRO A 293 -40.47 -48.87 32.95
CA PRO A 293 -41.90 -48.97 32.76
C PRO A 293 -42.53 -49.97 33.74
N ALA A 294 -43.61 -49.58 34.41
CA ALA A 294 -44.50 -50.51 35.10
C ALA A 294 -45.71 -50.81 34.21
N ALA A 295 -45.86 -52.09 33.86
CA ALA A 295 -46.99 -52.63 33.15
C ALA A 295 -48.21 -52.83 34.08
N SER A 296 -49.40 -52.76 33.44
CA SER A 296 -50.64 -53.49 33.74
C SER A 296 -51.39 -53.22 35.06
N ALA A 297 -52.64 -52.73 34.98
CA ALA A 297 -53.85 -53.56 34.91
C ALA A 297 -55.12 -52.77 35.28
N LYS A 298 -56.17 -52.97 34.47
CA LYS A 298 -57.59 -52.57 34.58
C LYS A 298 -57.97 -51.13 34.30
#